data_AF-A0A8E2QDI8-F1
#
_entry.id   AF-A0A8E2QDI8-F1
#
_cell.length_a   1.000
_cell.length_b   1.000
_cell.length_c   1.000
_cell.angle_alpha   90.00
_cell.angle_beta   90.00
_cell.angle_gamma   90.00
#
_symmetry.space_group_name_H-M   'P 1'
#
loop_
_entity.id
_entity.type
_entity.pdbx_description
1 polymer ?
#
loop_
_entity_poly.entity_id
_entity_poly.type
_entity_poly.pdbx_seq_one_letter_code
_entity_poly.pdbx_strand_id
1 'polypeptide(L)'
;MTKTTRQGIFQPTSLALAIALSTAAPAYAVNFNIGEIEGQFDSSMSIGASWSMADRDMDLVGAANGGTGFTQTGDDGRLNFKKGETFSKIFKGVHDLELRYRDSGAFVRGKYWYDFELKDESRLFKDISDSNRKEAAQSSGAEILDAFLYHNYYLGELPGTVRIGRQVVSWGESTFIGNSINSINPLDAAAFRRPGAEIKEGLIPVNMLYVSQSLTDRLSMEAFYQLEWDQTIVDNCGTFFSGADVAADGCDNNYNVGPAALASTLNGPLGGFATAAGVSYSDEGVMIPRGGDRDARDSGQYGLALRWLGDSTEYGAYFMNYHSRTPIVSTHTAGLGTFAAAQGAGAAAGQAVIESVVAQLVQAGIPLAQAIPMAQQMAGGLAAQAGTAIGGAVLLGNGQYYLEYPEDIQLYGLSFSTTLPTGTAWSGEMSYRPNAPIQINTTDVTLELTDPTRAGLDNRGYNRKEITQLQTTFTHFFDQVLGAERVTVVGEIGYAHVGGLESTSEVRYGRDANFGTPTDAAALAANGWHGFVTANSWGYRLRAIADYNNVFAGINLKPNLSFSHDVDGYGPNGLFNEDSKALSIGLDAEYQNTYTASLSYTDFFDGDYNMLVDRDFLAFSVGVNF
;
A
#
# COMPACT_ATOMS: atom_id res chain seq x y z
N MET A 1 26.25 -21.41 -35.37
CA MET A 1 24.95 -21.87 -34.83
C MET A 1 25.19 -22.45 -33.45
N THR A 2 25.15 -21.62 -32.43
CA THR A 2 25.18 -22.02 -31.03
C THR A 2 23.74 -22.24 -30.57
N LYS A 3 23.41 -23.48 -30.21
CA LYS A 3 22.11 -23.84 -29.64
C LYS A 3 22.07 -23.34 -28.20
N THR A 4 21.27 -22.30 -27.96
CA THR A 4 20.92 -21.86 -26.61
C THR A 4 19.86 -22.80 -26.06
N THR A 5 20.25 -23.68 -25.14
CA THR A 5 19.32 -24.49 -24.34
C THR A 5 18.62 -23.58 -23.32
N ARG A 6 17.35 -23.25 -23.57
CA ARG A 6 16.44 -22.75 -22.54
C ARG A 6 16.17 -23.89 -21.54
N GLN A 7 16.58 -23.73 -20.29
CA GLN A 7 16.11 -24.60 -19.22
C GLN A 7 14.68 -24.16 -18.87
N GLY A 8 13.72 -25.08 -19.03
CA GLY A 8 12.31 -24.83 -18.83
C GLY A 8 11.95 -24.71 -17.35
N ILE A 9 11.26 -23.61 -17.07
CA ILE A 9 10.34 -23.32 -15.96
C ILE A 9 9.46 -24.56 -15.69
N PHE A 10 9.56 -25.15 -14.49
CA PHE A 10 8.84 -26.33 -13.99
C PHE A 10 8.87 -27.60 -14.87
N GLN A 11 9.52 -28.66 -14.36
CA GLN A 11 9.26 -30.01 -14.89
C GLN A 11 7.82 -30.42 -14.53
N PRO A 12 7.00 -30.91 -15.48
CA PRO A 12 5.59 -31.28 -15.26
C PRO A 12 5.39 -32.33 -14.16
N THR A 13 6.46 -33.03 -13.77
CA THR A 13 6.51 -33.97 -12.66
C THR A 13 6.37 -33.32 -11.28
N SER A 14 6.86 -32.09 -11.06
CA SER A 14 6.79 -31.43 -9.74
C SER A 14 5.39 -30.90 -9.43
N LEU A 15 4.70 -30.35 -10.43
CA LEU A 15 3.31 -29.89 -10.32
C LEU A 15 2.36 -31.10 -10.15
N ALA A 16 2.58 -32.17 -10.92
CA ALA A 16 1.82 -33.41 -10.76
C ALA A 16 2.05 -34.05 -9.38
N LEU A 17 3.26 -33.97 -8.84
CA LEU A 17 3.58 -34.45 -7.49
C LEU A 17 2.93 -33.59 -6.40
N ALA A 18 2.88 -32.27 -6.57
CA ALA A 18 2.17 -31.37 -5.65
C ALA A 18 0.65 -31.63 -5.64
N ILE A 19 0.04 -31.86 -6.82
CA ILE A 19 -1.37 -32.26 -6.96
C ILE A 19 -1.62 -33.66 -6.37
N ALA A 20 -0.67 -34.59 -6.54
CA ALA A 20 -0.78 -35.94 -5.98
C ALA A 20 -0.58 -35.96 -4.46
N LEU A 21 0.26 -35.09 -3.90
CA LEU A 21 0.46 -34.96 -2.46
C LEU A 21 -0.71 -34.23 -1.78
N SER A 22 -1.30 -33.22 -2.43
CA SER A 22 -2.48 -32.54 -1.88
C SER A 22 -3.69 -33.45 -1.82
N THR A 23 -3.84 -34.40 -2.75
CA THR A 23 -4.97 -35.35 -2.79
C THR A 23 -4.84 -36.57 -1.86
N ALA A 24 -3.72 -36.74 -1.15
CA ALA A 24 -3.39 -38.00 -0.45
C ALA A 24 -3.67 -38.01 1.07
N ALA A 25 -3.94 -36.88 1.71
CA ALA A 25 -4.23 -36.82 3.15
C ALA A 25 -5.72 -36.55 3.40
N PRO A 26 -6.43 -37.38 4.19
CA PRO A 26 -7.75 -37.02 4.65
C PRO A 26 -7.61 -35.84 5.62
N ALA A 27 -8.25 -34.73 5.24
CA ALA A 27 -8.19 -33.48 5.94
C ALA A 27 -9.49 -33.42 6.81
N TYR A 28 -9.35 -33.50 8.14
CA TYR A 28 -10.49 -33.50 9.07
C TYR A 28 -10.45 -32.28 9.99
N ALA A 29 -11.53 -31.48 10.02
CA ALA A 29 -11.82 -30.56 11.13
C ALA A 29 -11.82 -31.37 12.42
N VAL A 30 -11.02 -30.93 13.38
CA VAL A 30 -10.91 -31.63 14.66
C VAL A 30 -11.80 -30.94 15.66
N ASN A 31 -13.02 -31.46 15.79
CA ASN A 31 -13.87 -31.19 16.95
C ASN A 31 -13.46 -32.13 18.08
N PHE A 32 -13.13 -31.58 19.24
CA PHE A 32 -12.70 -32.35 20.40
C PHE A 32 -13.34 -31.82 21.68
N ASN A 33 -13.46 -32.67 22.69
CA ASN A 33 -13.99 -32.29 23.99
C ASN A 33 -12.95 -32.59 25.07
N ILE A 34 -12.64 -31.59 25.91
CA ILE A 34 -11.80 -31.74 27.10
C ILE A 34 -12.68 -31.48 28.33
N GLY A 35 -13.33 -32.52 28.82
CA GLY A 35 -14.31 -32.39 29.91
C GLY A 35 -15.55 -31.62 29.44
N GLU A 36 -15.79 -30.45 30.02
CA GLU A 36 -16.87 -29.52 29.65
C GLU A 36 -16.48 -28.50 28.56
N ILE A 37 -15.21 -28.51 28.12
CA ILE A 37 -14.72 -27.59 27.08
C ILE A 37 -14.93 -28.24 25.71
N GLU A 38 -15.68 -27.58 24.84
CA GLU A 38 -15.82 -27.92 23.42
C GLU A 38 -14.73 -27.18 22.64
N GLY A 39 -13.93 -27.91 21.86
CA GLY A 39 -12.86 -27.36 21.04
C GLY A 39 -13.12 -27.60 19.55
N GLN A 40 -12.92 -26.57 18.74
CA GLN A 40 -12.93 -26.65 17.28
C GLN A 40 -11.59 -26.15 16.74
N PHE A 41 -10.99 -26.92 15.84
CA PHE A 41 -9.78 -26.55 15.14
C PHE A 41 -9.97 -26.69 13.63
N ASP A 42 -9.94 -25.55 12.95
CA ASP A 42 -10.08 -25.45 11.50
C ASP A 42 -8.75 -25.01 10.88
N SER A 43 -8.40 -25.58 9.73
CA SER A 43 -7.15 -25.31 9.02
C SER A 43 -7.39 -25.04 7.54
N SER A 44 -6.75 -23.99 7.02
CA SER A 44 -6.64 -23.70 5.59
C SER A 44 -5.16 -23.67 5.23
N MET A 45 -4.75 -24.43 4.22
CA MET A 45 -3.38 -24.45 3.71
C MET A 45 -3.41 -24.27 2.20
N SER A 46 -2.48 -23.50 1.65
CA SER A 46 -2.40 -23.29 0.21
C SER A 46 -0.98 -23.11 -0.29
N ILE A 47 -0.80 -23.46 -1.56
CA ILE A 47 0.40 -23.16 -2.33
C ILE A 47 -0.02 -22.45 -3.62
N GLY A 48 0.70 -21.40 -3.99
CA GLY A 48 0.39 -20.64 -5.18
C GLY A 48 1.59 -19.89 -5.75
N ALA A 49 1.42 -19.40 -6.96
CA ALA A 49 2.41 -18.57 -7.62
C ALA A 49 1.73 -17.49 -8.45
N SER A 50 2.43 -16.36 -8.63
CA SER A 50 2.01 -15.28 -9.52
C SER A 50 3.12 -14.90 -10.49
N TRP A 51 2.73 -14.53 -11.70
CA TRP A 51 3.61 -14.14 -12.81
C TRP A 51 3.30 -12.71 -13.26
N SER A 52 4.34 -11.92 -13.50
CA SER A 52 4.20 -10.61 -14.16
C SER A 52 3.84 -10.81 -15.63
N MET A 53 2.86 -10.06 -16.15
CA MET A 53 2.33 -10.25 -17.51
C MET A 53 2.46 -9.00 -18.40
N ALA A 54 2.64 -7.82 -17.81
CA ALA A 54 2.94 -6.60 -18.54
C ALA A 54 4.44 -6.50 -18.86
N ASP A 55 4.82 -5.64 -19.80
CA ASP A 55 6.19 -5.13 -19.96
C ASP A 55 6.38 -3.90 -19.05
N ARG A 56 7.62 -3.49 -18.77
CA ARG A 56 7.87 -2.35 -17.87
C ARG A 56 7.52 -1.05 -18.59
N ASP A 57 6.71 -0.21 -17.95
CA ASP A 57 6.48 1.13 -18.44
C ASP A 57 7.68 2.01 -18.08
N MET A 58 8.32 2.61 -19.09
CA MET A 58 9.51 3.43 -18.87
C MET A 58 9.15 4.79 -18.25
N ASP A 59 7.88 5.23 -18.34
CA ASP A 59 7.39 6.44 -17.67
C ASP A 59 7.26 6.25 -16.15
N LEU A 60 7.25 5.00 -15.68
CA LEU A 60 7.25 4.63 -14.27
C LEU A 60 8.63 4.24 -13.73
N VAL A 61 9.67 4.33 -14.57
CA VAL A 61 11.07 4.07 -14.18
C VAL A 61 11.79 5.39 -14.06
N GLY A 62 12.47 5.61 -12.94
CA GLY A 62 13.21 6.82 -12.69
C GLY A 62 14.28 7.07 -13.77
N ALA A 63 14.51 8.34 -14.08
CA ALA A 63 15.50 8.73 -15.10
C ALA A 63 16.91 8.19 -14.81
N ALA A 64 17.29 8.05 -13.54
CA ALA A 64 18.57 7.45 -13.15
C ALA A 64 18.67 5.95 -13.50
N ASN A 65 17.54 5.25 -13.50
CA ASN A 65 17.42 3.84 -13.85
C ASN A 65 17.10 3.62 -15.35
N GLY A 66 17.21 4.69 -16.16
CA GLY A 66 17.10 4.65 -17.61
C GLY A 66 15.69 4.86 -18.17
N GLY A 67 14.74 5.28 -17.34
CA GLY A 67 13.38 5.66 -17.77
C GLY A 67 13.15 7.15 -17.91
N THR A 68 11.89 7.55 -17.84
CA THR A 68 11.37 8.91 -17.99
C THR A 68 10.63 9.41 -16.75
N GLY A 69 10.41 8.55 -15.76
CA GLY A 69 9.83 8.90 -14.46
C GLY A 69 10.67 9.92 -13.70
N PHE A 70 10.00 10.78 -12.94
CA PHE A 70 10.64 11.88 -12.21
C PHE A 70 11.57 11.40 -11.08
N THR A 71 11.27 10.24 -10.48
CA THR A 71 12.02 9.67 -9.36
C THR A 71 12.04 8.15 -9.45
N GLN A 72 13.07 7.55 -8.87
CA GLN A 72 13.25 6.11 -8.68
C GLN A 72 12.67 5.58 -7.36
N THR A 73 11.98 6.40 -6.58
CA THR A 73 11.50 6.02 -5.23
C THR A 73 10.35 5.00 -5.21
N GLY A 74 9.92 4.49 -6.38
CA GLY A 74 8.88 3.46 -6.50
C GLY A 74 9.09 2.51 -7.68
N ASP A 75 10.30 2.44 -8.25
CA ASP A 75 10.57 1.64 -9.45
C ASP A 75 11.27 0.29 -9.15
N ASP A 76 11.81 0.08 -7.94
CA ASP A 76 12.57 -1.13 -7.59
C ASP A 76 11.73 -2.39 -7.86
N GLY A 77 10.45 -2.33 -7.45
CA GLY A 77 9.47 -3.39 -7.64
C GLY A 77 9.33 -3.80 -9.10
N ARG A 78 9.41 -2.88 -10.04
CA ARG A 78 9.35 -3.24 -11.46
C ARG A 78 10.67 -3.72 -12.03
N LEU A 79 11.76 -3.09 -11.60
CA LEU A 79 13.11 -3.41 -12.04
C LEU A 79 13.50 -4.84 -11.65
N ASN A 80 12.92 -5.35 -10.56
CA ASN A 80 13.17 -6.70 -10.04
C ASN A 80 12.50 -7.84 -10.81
N PHE A 81 11.40 -7.60 -11.52
CA PHE A 81 10.64 -8.66 -12.19
C PHE A 81 10.35 -8.29 -13.64
N LYS A 82 10.71 -9.16 -14.58
CA LYS A 82 10.35 -9.01 -15.99
C LYS A 82 9.03 -9.68 -16.31
N LYS A 83 8.47 -9.34 -17.46
CA LYS A 83 7.36 -10.07 -18.06
C LYS A 83 7.65 -11.58 -18.15
N GLY A 84 6.72 -12.37 -17.65
CA GLY A 84 6.76 -13.83 -17.60
C GLY A 84 7.56 -14.39 -16.43
N GLU A 85 8.22 -13.57 -15.63
CA GLU A 85 8.89 -14.01 -14.40
C GLU A 85 7.87 -14.13 -13.26
N THR A 86 8.11 -15.09 -12.37
CA THR A 86 7.36 -15.22 -11.13
C THR A 86 7.76 -14.10 -10.19
N PHE A 87 6.79 -13.49 -9.53
CA PHE A 87 7.05 -12.53 -8.44
C PHE A 87 6.61 -13.02 -7.06
N SER A 88 5.93 -14.16 -7.02
CA SER A 88 5.58 -14.84 -5.77
C SER A 88 5.48 -16.33 -6.04
N LYS A 89 6.04 -17.14 -5.14
CA LYS A 89 5.91 -18.59 -5.06
C LYS A 89 5.68 -18.91 -3.59
N ILE A 90 4.42 -18.86 -3.15
CA ILE A 90 4.09 -18.86 -1.73
C ILE A 90 3.49 -20.19 -1.29
N PHE A 91 3.92 -20.62 -0.10
CA PHE A 91 3.18 -21.56 0.73
C PHE A 91 2.68 -20.84 1.97
N LYS A 92 1.43 -21.08 2.36
CA LYS A 92 0.84 -20.47 3.56
C LYS A 92 -0.16 -21.38 4.24
N GLY A 93 -0.32 -21.19 5.55
CA GLY A 93 -1.31 -21.87 6.36
C GLY A 93 -1.94 -20.93 7.38
N VAL A 94 -3.24 -21.09 7.58
CA VAL A 94 -4.03 -20.37 8.59
C VAL A 94 -4.79 -21.39 9.42
N HIS A 95 -4.71 -21.23 10.74
CA HIS A 95 -5.30 -22.14 11.71
C HIS A 95 -6.15 -21.37 12.71
N ASP A 96 -7.38 -21.81 12.89
CA ASP A 96 -8.36 -21.22 13.81
C ASP A 96 -8.61 -22.23 14.93
N LEU A 97 -8.45 -21.82 16.18
CA LEU A 97 -8.77 -22.59 17.38
C LEU A 97 -9.83 -21.84 18.19
N GLU A 98 -10.98 -22.48 18.36
CA GLU A 98 -12.01 -22.01 19.28
C GLU A 98 -12.17 -22.99 20.45
N LEU A 99 -12.17 -22.47 21.67
CA LEU A 99 -12.46 -23.21 22.89
C LEU A 99 -13.69 -22.59 23.56
N ARG A 100 -14.74 -23.38 23.73
CA ARG A 100 -16.03 -22.95 24.27
C ARG A 100 -16.30 -23.63 25.60
N TYR A 101 -16.69 -22.84 26.59
CA TYR A 101 -17.11 -23.28 27.91
C TYR A 101 -18.37 -22.53 28.33
N ARG A 102 -19.53 -23.19 28.19
CA ARG A 102 -20.85 -22.59 28.45
C ARG A 102 -21.03 -21.29 27.66
N ASP A 103 -21.20 -20.16 28.34
CA ASP A 103 -21.40 -18.84 27.74
C ASP A 103 -20.09 -18.09 27.46
N SER A 104 -18.93 -18.70 27.72
CA SER A 104 -17.62 -18.07 27.52
C SER A 104 -16.77 -18.85 26.53
N GLY A 105 -15.84 -18.18 25.87
CA GLY A 105 -14.89 -18.86 25.01
C GLY A 105 -13.61 -18.10 24.78
N ALA A 106 -12.66 -18.78 24.16
CA ALA A 106 -11.39 -18.23 23.69
C ALA A 106 -11.26 -18.56 22.21
N PHE A 107 -10.83 -17.57 21.43
CA PHE A 107 -10.54 -17.73 20.00
C PHE A 107 -9.10 -17.33 19.74
N VAL A 108 -8.37 -18.17 19.00
CA VAL A 108 -7.01 -17.89 18.55
C VAL A 108 -6.89 -18.24 17.07
N ARG A 109 -6.34 -17.33 16.28
CA ARG A 109 -6.00 -17.54 14.87
C ARG A 109 -4.52 -17.29 14.67
N GLY A 110 -3.84 -18.24 14.02
CA GLY A 110 -2.46 -18.12 13.60
C GLY A 110 -2.32 -18.24 12.09
N LYS A 111 -1.43 -17.43 11.48
CA LYS A 111 -1.00 -17.58 10.09
C LYS A 111 0.51 -17.79 10.02
N TYR A 112 0.97 -18.51 9.01
CA TYR A 112 2.38 -18.55 8.61
C TYR A 112 2.49 -18.61 7.09
N TRP A 113 3.61 -18.13 6.57
CA TRP A 113 3.88 -18.14 5.14
C TRP A 113 5.37 -18.22 4.83
N TYR A 114 5.66 -18.69 3.62
CA TYR A 114 7.00 -18.71 3.06
C TYR A 114 6.91 -18.50 1.54
N ASP A 115 7.47 -17.41 1.05
CA ASP A 115 7.56 -17.12 -0.38
C ASP A 115 8.97 -17.43 -0.91
N PHE A 116 9.10 -18.53 -1.65
CA PHE A 116 10.37 -19.00 -2.21
C PHE A 116 10.97 -18.01 -3.23
N GLU A 117 10.13 -17.28 -3.96
CA GLU A 117 10.59 -16.30 -4.97
C GLU A 117 11.25 -15.11 -4.29
N LEU A 118 10.65 -14.62 -3.19
CA LEU A 118 11.11 -13.42 -2.50
C LEU A 118 12.22 -13.74 -1.47
N LYS A 119 12.20 -14.94 -0.89
CA LYS A 119 13.11 -15.33 0.21
C LYS A 119 14.44 -15.94 -0.26
N ASP A 120 14.40 -16.79 -1.29
CA ASP A 120 15.54 -17.65 -1.65
C ASP A 120 16.23 -17.22 -2.95
N GLU A 121 15.53 -16.54 -3.85
CA GLU A 121 16.02 -16.21 -5.18
C GLU A 121 16.48 -14.74 -5.27
N SER A 122 17.68 -14.53 -5.84
CA SER A 122 18.22 -13.18 -6.07
C SER A 122 17.41 -12.41 -7.11
N ARG A 123 17.33 -11.08 -6.96
CA ARG A 123 16.62 -10.19 -7.87
C ARG A 123 17.55 -9.59 -8.94
N LEU A 124 16.94 -9.11 -10.01
CA LEU A 124 17.66 -8.50 -11.13
C LEU A 124 18.26 -7.13 -10.80
N PHE A 125 17.66 -6.40 -9.86
CA PHE A 125 18.07 -5.04 -9.52
C PHE A 125 18.52 -4.93 -8.06
N LYS A 126 17.59 -5.10 -7.10
CA LYS A 126 17.88 -5.05 -5.67
C LYS A 126 17.25 -6.24 -4.96
N ASP A 127 18.06 -7.00 -4.22
CA ASP A 127 17.57 -8.13 -3.43
C ASP A 127 16.59 -7.67 -2.36
N ILE A 128 15.56 -8.48 -2.12
CA ILE A 128 14.53 -8.22 -1.12
C ILE A 128 15.03 -8.75 0.22
N SER A 129 14.87 -7.95 1.28
CA SER A 129 15.34 -8.27 2.62
C SER A 129 14.18 -8.33 3.60
N ASP A 130 14.29 -9.22 4.58
CA ASP A 130 13.37 -9.28 5.72
C ASP A 130 13.95 -8.53 6.95
N SER A 131 15.18 -8.01 6.84
CA SER A 131 15.83 -7.30 7.94
C SER A 131 15.11 -5.99 8.27
N ASN A 132 14.78 -5.81 9.55
CA ASN A 132 14.07 -4.63 10.07
C ASN A 132 12.74 -4.35 9.36
N ARG A 133 12.09 -5.37 8.80
CA ARG A 133 10.73 -5.26 8.23
C ARG A 133 9.70 -5.63 9.29
N LYS A 134 8.52 -5.02 9.21
CA LYS A 134 7.32 -5.51 9.93
C LYS A 134 7.07 -6.96 9.52
N GLU A 135 6.74 -7.81 10.48
CA GLU A 135 6.62 -9.27 10.28
C GLU A 135 5.73 -9.60 9.07
N ALA A 136 4.51 -9.05 9.00
CA ALA A 136 3.59 -9.17 7.87
C ALA A 136 4.17 -8.81 6.48
N ALA A 137 5.11 -7.85 6.40
CA ALA A 137 5.74 -7.43 5.14
C ALA A 137 6.90 -8.36 4.71
N GLN A 138 7.37 -9.24 5.60
CA GLN A 138 8.47 -10.16 5.30
C GLN A 138 8.05 -11.22 4.27
N SER A 139 9.05 -11.73 3.56
CA SER A 139 8.92 -12.80 2.56
C SER A 139 8.55 -14.15 3.19
N SER A 140 8.88 -14.33 4.46
CA SER A 140 8.51 -15.49 5.27
C SER A 140 8.28 -15.06 6.71
N GLY A 141 7.28 -15.62 7.39
CA GLY A 141 6.98 -15.24 8.76
C GLY A 141 5.85 -16.06 9.37
N ALA A 142 5.56 -15.80 10.64
CA ALA A 142 4.42 -16.38 11.34
C ALA A 142 3.84 -15.38 12.35
N GLU A 143 2.53 -15.24 12.36
CA GLU A 143 1.83 -14.26 13.18
C GLU A 143 0.60 -14.86 13.85
N ILE A 144 0.36 -14.45 15.10
CA ILE A 144 -0.96 -14.57 15.69
C ILE A 144 -1.78 -13.39 15.21
N LEU A 145 -2.91 -13.69 14.57
CA LEU A 145 -3.91 -12.73 14.15
C LEU A 145 -4.84 -12.47 15.34
N ASP A 146 -6.04 -13.04 15.32
CA ASP A 146 -7.02 -12.89 16.38
C ASP A 146 -6.60 -13.71 17.61
N ALA A 147 -6.73 -13.12 18.79
CA ALA A 147 -6.51 -13.78 20.07
C ALA A 147 -7.35 -13.06 21.14
N PHE A 148 -8.57 -13.52 21.37
CA PHE A 148 -9.50 -12.86 22.29
C PHE A 148 -10.30 -13.85 23.13
N LEU A 149 -10.74 -13.36 24.28
CA LEU A 149 -11.73 -14.01 25.12
C LEU A 149 -13.08 -13.35 24.91
N TYR A 150 -14.15 -14.13 24.97
CA TYR A 150 -15.50 -13.61 24.90
C TYR A 150 -16.39 -14.19 26.01
N HIS A 151 -17.40 -13.41 26.40
CA HIS A 151 -18.45 -13.84 27.31
C HIS A 151 -19.80 -13.31 26.83
N ASN A 152 -20.75 -14.23 26.65
CA ASN A 152 -22.12 -13.94 26.30
C ASN A 152 -22.95 -13.86 27.58
N TYR A 153 -23.86 -12.90 27.65
CA TYR A 153 -24.70 -12.66 28.81
C TYR A 153 -26.07 -12.15 28.38
N TYR A 154 -27.00 -12.07 29.35
CA TYR A 154 -28.33 -11.53 29.13
C TYR A 154 -28.62 -10.42 30.16
N LEU A 155 -29.14 -9.28 29.68
CA LEU A 155 -29.73 -8.24 30.52
C LEU A 155 -31.26 -8.32 30.39
N GLY A 156 -31.90 -8.99 31.35
CA GLY A 156 -33.29 -9.42 31.18
C GLY A 156 -33.36 -10.51 30.10
N GLU A 157 -34.14 -10.27 29.04
CA GLU A 157 -34.24 -11.17 27.87
C GLU A 157 -33.34 -10.73 26.71
N LEU A 158 -32.61 -9.62 26.87
CA LEU A 158 -31.82 -9.01 25.80
C LEU A 158 -30.38 -9.54 25.82
N PRO A 159 -29.92 -10.18 24.72
CA PRO A 159 -28.57 -10.74 24.66
C PRO A 159 -27.51 -9.63 24.58
N GLY A 160 -26.34 -9.93 25.13
CA GLY A 160 -25.13 -9.11 25.02
C GLY A 160 -23.89 -9.98 24.95
N THR A 161 -22.81 -9.40 24.42
CA THR A 161 -21.50 -10.05 24.35
C THR A 161 -20.39 -9.04 24.64
N VAL A 162 -19.39 -9.47 25.39
CA VAL A 162 -18.16 -8.72 25.63
C VAL A 162 -16.98 -9.52 25.12
N ARG A 163 -16.04 -8.84 24.45
CA ARG A 163 -14.79 -9.41 23.94
C ARG A 163 -13.60 -8.59 24.40
N ILE A 164 -12.51 -9.26 24.77
CA ILE A 164 -11.24 -8.63 25.14
C ILE A 164 -10.08 -9.37 24.49
N GLY A 165 -9.17 -8.63 23.88
CA GLY A 165 -7.98 -9.17 23.22
C GLY A 165 -7.84 -8.65 21.79
N ARG A 166 -6.96 -9.29 21.02
CA ARG A 166 -6.70 -8.95 19.61
C ARG A 166 -7.83 -9.47 18.75
N GLN A 167 -8.52 -8.58 18.06
CA GLN A 167 -9.70 -8.92 17.27
C GLN A 167 -9.91 -7.91 16.14
N VAL A 168 -10.65 -8.33 15.13
CA VAL A 168 -11.15 -7.46 14.06
C VAL A 168 -12.60 -7.05 14.36
N VAL A 169 -12.91 -5.77 14.19
CA VAL A 169 -14.28 -5.24 14.29
C VAL A 169 -14.61 -4.47 13.02
N SER A 170 -15.57 -4.96 12.23
CA SER A 170 -15.96 -4.34 10.96
C SER A 170 -17.32 -3.66 11.10
N TRP A 171 -17.36 -2.37 10.78
CA TRP A 171 -18.59 -1.55 10.74
C TRP A 171 -18.83 -1.03 9.33
N GLY A 172 -20.08 -0.73 8.99
CA GLY A 172 -20.49 -0.25 7.66
C GLY A 172 -21.04 -1.36 6.75
N GLU A 173 -21.42 -0.95 5.55
CA GLU A 173 -22.09 -1.72 4.50
C GLU A 173 -21.30 -1.78 3.18
N SER A 174 -20.25 -0.94 3.04
CA SER A 174 -19.38 -0.95 1.85
C SER A 174 -18.66 -2.29 1.68
N THR A 175 -18.48 -2.72 0.42
CA THR A 175 -17.99 -4.06 0.08
C THR A 175 -16.60 -4.04 -0.58
N PHE A 176 -16.33 -3.04 -1.43
CA PHE A 176 -15.12 -2.93 -2.25
C PHE A 176 -14.34 -1.63 -2.01
N ILE A 177 -15.03 -0.50 -1.82
CA ILE A 177 -14.39 0.80 -1.73
C ILE A 177 -14.07 1.10 -0.26
N GLY A 178 -12.79 1.16 0.09
CA GLY A 178 -12.37 1.38 1.48
C GLY A 178 -12.56 2.80 2.01
N ASN A 179 -11.99 3.07 3.19
CA ASN A 179 -11.87 4.40 3.79
C ASN A 179 -13.18 5.14 4.07
N SER A 180 -14.31 4.43 4.26
CA SER A 180 -15.54 5.00 4.81
C SER A 180 -15.76 4.53 6.25
N ILE A 181 -16.92 4.01 6.66
CA ILE A 181 -17.21 3.67 8.07
C ILE A 181 -16.26 2.58 8.59
N ASN A 182 -15.84 1.66 7.71
CA ASN A 182 -14.87 0.62 8.05
C ASN A 182 -13.43 1.16 8.14
N SER A 183 -13.15 1.93 9.19
CA SER A 183 -11.83 2.55 9.45
C SER A 183 -11.16 2.03 10.72
N ILE A 184 -11.69 0.97 11.36
CA ILE A 184 -11.27 0.52 12.70
C ILE A 184 -9.98 -0.32 12.65
N ASN A 185 -9.84 -1.16 11.63
CA ASN A 185 -8.77 -2.16 11.55
C ASN A 185 -7.70 -1.70 10.57
N PRO A 186 -6.40 -1.83 10.92
CA PRO A 186 -5.32 -1.71 9.97
C PRO A 186 -5.37 -2.84 8.93
N LEU A 187 -4.74 -2.60 7.78
CA LEU A 187 -4.72 -3.55 6.67
C LEU A 187 -3.31 -4.11 6.44
N ASP A 188 -3.23 -5.34 5.97
CA ASP A 188 -2.02 -5.95 5.42
C ASP A 188 -2.15 -5.95 3.89
N ALA A 189 -1.59 -4.93 3.24
CA ALA A 189 -1.71 -4.77 1.80
C ALA A 189 -1.00 -5.90 1.04
N ALA A 190 0.14 -6.37 1.55
CA ALA A 190 0.90 -7.46 0.96
C ALA A 190 0.12 -8.78 1.01
N ALA A 191 -0.61 -9.05 2.09
CA ALA A 191 -1.43 -10.26 2.20
C ALA A 191 -2.51 -10.35 1.11
N PHE A 192 -3.20 -9.25 0.77
CA PHE A 192 -4.24 -9.24 -0.27
C PHE A 192 -3.70 -9.49 -1.68
N ARG A 193 -2.41 -9.27 -1.92
CA ARG A 193 -1.76 -9.44 -3.24
C ARG A 193 -1.06 -10.79 -3.40
N ARG A 194 -1.06 -11.63 -2.36
CA ARG A 194 -0.53 -13.00 -2.40
C ARG A 194 -1.49 -13.95 -3.14
N PRO A 195 -0.97 -14.94 -3.89
CA PRO A 195 -1.81 -16.00 -4.46
C PRO A 195 -2.73 -16.66 -3.42
N GLY A 196 -4.01 -16.79 -3.76
CA GLY A 196 -5.01 -17.43 -2.90
C GLY A 196 -5.30 -16.68 -1.60
N ALA A 197 -5.08 -15.36 -1.54
CA ALA A 197 -5.38 -14.51 -0.38
C ALA A 197 -6.82 -14.65 0.11
N GLU A 198 -7.00 -14.84 1.41
CA GLU A 198 -8.28 -14.78 2.09
C GLU A 198 -8.46 -13.41 2.76
N ILE A 199 -9.72 -12.95 2.86
CA ILE A 199 -10.02 -11.64 3.48
C ILE A 199 -9.49 -11.57 4.92
N LYS A 200 -9.58 -12.67 5.66
CA LYS A 200 -9.13 -12.75 7.06
C LYS A 200 -7.61 -12.59 7.24
N GLU A 201 -6.81 -12.72 6.18
CA GLU A 201 -5.36 -12.54 6.25
C GLU A 201 -4.95 -11.07 6.10
N GLY A 202 -5.81 -10.26 5.47
CA GLY A 202 -5.53 -8.86 5.14
C GLY A 202 -6.04 -7.84 6.15
N LEU A 203 -6.77 -8.26 7.18
CA LEU A 203 -7.19 -7.40 8.30
C LEU A 203 -6.31 -7.68 9.51
N ILE A 204 -5.65 -6.65 10.05
CA ILE A 204 -4.73 -6.78 11.18
C ILE A 204 -5.52 -6.65 12.48
N PRO A 205 -5.55 -7.68 13.34
CA PRO A 205 -6.31 -7.62 14.60
C PRO A 205 -5.55 -6.81 15.65
N VAL A 206 -6.25 -5.88 16.28
CA VAL A 206 -5.68 -4.99 17.31
C VAL A 206 -6.30 -5.27 18.68
N ASN A 207 -5.52 -5.06 19.73
CA ASN A 207 -5.96 -5.33 21.09
C ASN A 207 -7.03 -4.33 21.52
N MET A 208 -8.23 -4.80 21.85
CA MET A 208 -9.34 -3.94 22.22
C MET A 208 -10.33 -4.58 23.19
N LEU A 209 -11.07 -3.72 23.87
CA LEU A 209 -12.34 -4.04 24.52
C LEU A 209 -13.45 -3.80 23.51
N TYR A 210 -14.35 -4.75 23.37
CA TYR A 210 -15.53 -4.65 22.52
C TYR A 210 -16.76 -5.13 23.27
N VAL A 211 -17.86 -4.39 23.16
CA VAL A 211 -19.17 -4.74 23.74
C VAL A 211 -20.23 -4.62 22.66
N SER A 212 -21.12 -5.59 22.58
CA SER A 212 -22.36 -5.50 21.81
C SER A 212 -23.53 -5.86 22.71
N GLN A 213 -24.58 -5.04 22.68
CA GLN A 213 -25.73 -5.17 23.56
C GLN A 213 -27.01 -4.85 22.80
N SER A 214 -27.98 -5.77 22.82
CA SER A 214 -29.36 -5.44 22.44
C SER A 214 -29.98 -4.53 23.50
N LEU A 215 -30.41 -3.34 23.11
CA LEU A 215 -31.11 -2.38 23.98
C LEU A 215 -32.63 -2.61 23.96
N THR A 216 -33.15 -3.09 22.84
CA THR A 216 -34.54 -3.58 22.66
C THR A 216 -34.53 -4.70 21.60
N ASP A 217 -35.69 -5.27 21.27
CA ASP A 217 -35.84 -6.27 20.18
C ASP A 217 -35.46 -5.72 18.79
N ARG A 218 -35.36 -4.38 18.64
CA ARG A 218 -35.11 -3.70 17.37
C ARG A 218 -33.94 -2.74 17.40
N LEU A 219 -33.30 -2.54 18.56
CA LEU A 219 -32.21 -1.59 18.73
C LEU A 219 -31.05 -2.28 19.43
N SER A 220 -29.87 -2.26 18.83
CA SER A 220 -28.62 -2.71 19.45
C SER A 220 -27.58 -1.60 19.45
N MET A 221 -26.64 -1.72 20.38
CA MET A 221 -25.50 -0.84 20.54
C MET A 221 -24.23 -1.66 20.50
N GLU A 222 -23.22 -1.17 19.79
CA GLU A 222 -21.86 -1.69 19.83
C GLU A 222 -20.91 -0.57 20.28
N ALA A 223 -19.91 -0.92 21.06
CA ALA A 223 -18.87 0.00 21.47
C ALA A 223 -17.52 -0.70 21.51
N PHE A 224 -16.46 0.03 21.18
CA PHE A 224 -15.10 -0.46 21.34
C PHE A 224 -14.19 0.58 21.96
N TYR A 225 -13.13 0.11 22.60
CA TYR A 225 -11.99 0.91 23.04
C TYR A 225 -10.71 0.13 22.70
N GLN A 226 -9.88 0.67 21.79
CA GLN A 226 -8.60 0.05 21.45
C GLN A 226 -7.57 0.36 22.55
N LEU A 227 -6.84 -0.68 22.95
CA LEU A 227 -5.81 -0.63 23.98
C LEU A 227 -4.41 -0.46 23.39
N GLU A 228 -4.30 -0.57 22.06
CA GLU A 228 -3.07 -0.54 21.28
C GLU A 228 -3.41 0.09 19.91
N TRP A 229 -2.45 0.85 19.38
CA TRP A 229 -2.50 1.32 18.01
C TRP A 229 -1.56 0.48 17.13
N ASP A 230 -1.97 0.23 15.90
CA ASP A 230 -1.12 -0.41 14.91
C ASP A 230 -1.34 0.20 13.52
N GLN A 231 -0.31 0.12 12.68
CA GLN A 231 -0.28 0.72 11.36
C GLN A 231 -0.74 -0.26 10.27
N THR A 232 -1.21 0.28 9.15
CA THR A 232 -1.40 -0.49 7.92
C THR A 232 -0.03 -0.86 7.39
N ILE A 233 0.16 -2.14 7.09
CA ILE A 233 1.39 -2.67 6.54
C ILE A 233 1.38 -2.49 5.03
N VAL A 234 2.39 -1.77 4.53
CA VAL A 234 2.63 -1.55 3.11
C VAL A 234 3.50 -2.66 2.51
N ASP A 235 3.48 -2.78 1.19
CA ASP A 235 4.34 -3.72 0.47
C ASP A 235 5.82 -3.47 0.78
N ASN A 236 6.58 -4.56 0.87
CA ASN A 236 8.00 -4.50 1.16
C ASN A 236 8.78 -3.89 -0.03
N CYS A 237 9.77 -3.02 0.21
CA CYS A 237 10.49 -2.37 -0.90
C CYS A 237 11.10 -3.40 -1.86
N GLY A 238 11.03 -3.10 -3.16
CA GLY A 238 11.48 -3.99 -4.23
C GLY A 238 10.58 -5.18 -4.56
N THR A 239 9.48 -5.41 -3.82
CA THR A 239 8.46 -6.39 -4.24
C THR A 239 7.66 -5.86 -5.42
N PHE A 240 7.06 -6.75 -6.22
CA PHE A 240 6.39 -6.39 -7.49
C PHE A 240 5.35 -5.28 -7.34
N PHE A 241 4.71 -5.23 -6.18
CA PHE A 241 3.59 -4.35 -5.88
C PHE A 241 3.98 -3.14 -5.01
N SER A 242 5.26 -3.01 -4.64
CA SER A 242 5.82 -1.81 -4.00
C SER A 242 5.67 -0.62 -4.95
N GLY A 243 4.83 0.34 -4.56
CA GLY A 243 4.70 1.64 -5.24
C GLY A 243 5.54 2.75 -4.59
N ALA A 244 6.10 2.50 -3.42
CA ALA A 244 6.96 3.43 -2.70
C ALA A 244 8.02 2.65 -1.91
N ASP A 245 9.24 2.64 -2.42
CA ASP A 245 10.38 1.90 -1.87
C ASP A 245 11.00 2.56 -0.63
N VAL A 246 10.36 3.62 -0.13
CA VAL A 246 10.80 4.42 1.02
C VAL A 246 9.87 4.31 2.23
N ALA A 247 8.67 3.73 2.06
CA ALA A 247 7.63 3.74 3.08
C ALA A 247 7.77 2.57 4.07
N ALA A 248 8.01 1.35 3.59
CA ALA A 248 8.16 0.19 4.46
C ALA A 248 9.34 0.36 5.43
N ASP A 249 9.17 -0.09 6.67
CA ASP A 249 10.25 -0.14 7.67
C ASP A 249 11.48 -0.87 7.11
N GLY A 250 12.69 -0.43 7.46
CA GLY A 250 13.93 -1.05 7.01
C GLY A 250 14.28 -0.81 5.53
N CYS A 251 13.55 0.06 4.84
CA CYS A 251 13.87 0.56 3.50
C CYS A 251 14.54 1.96 3.56
N ASP A 252 15.57 2.06 4.40
CA ASP A 252 16.13 3.36 4.85
C ASP A 252 17.06 4.04 3.83
N ASN A 253 17.48 3.32 2.78
CA ASN A 253 18.50 3.78 1.82
C ASN A 253 17.96 4.03 0.41
N ASN A 254 16.64 4.01 0.24
CA ASN A 254 16.00 4.05 -1.09
C ASN A 254 15.47 5.44 -1.48
N TYR A 255 15.50 6.42 -0.58
CA TYR A 255 15.06 7.79 -0.88
C TYR A 255 16.17 8.59 -1.58
N ASN A 256 16.50 8.20 -2.81
CA ASN A 256 17.43 8.93 -3.66
C ASN A 256 16.69 10.01 -4.45
N VAL A 257 17.26 11.22 -4.54
CA VAL A 257 16.68 12.36 -5.26
C VAL A 257 17.70 13.09 -6.13
N GLY A 258 17.19 13.88 -7.06
CA GLY A 258 17.97 14.74 -7.94
C GLY A 258 18.13 14.17 -9.35
N PRO A 259 18.46 15.02 -10.35
CA PRO A 259 18.55 14.58 -11.73
C PRO A 259 19.79 13.69 -11.96
N ALA A 260 19.77 12.87 -13.01
CA ALA A 260 20.93 12.05 -13.41
C ALA A 260 22.22 12.88 -13.64
N ALA A 261 22.09 14.14 -14.05
CA ALA A 261 23.20 15.09 -14.16
C ALA A 261 23.86 15.40 -12.79
N LEU A 262 23.10 15.40 -11.70
CA LEU A 262 23.63 15.54 -10.35
C LEU A 262 24.37 14.25 -9.94
N ALA A 263 23.77 13.08 -10.16
CA ALA A 263 24.41 11.79 -9.86
C ALA A 263 25.77 11.66 -10.58
N SER A 264 25.83 11.95 -11.89
CA SER A 264 27.10 11.96 -12.64
C SER A 264 28.12 12.97 -12.11
N THR A 265 27.69 14.14 -11.63
CA THR A 265 28.57 15.14 -11.00
C THR A 265 29.15 14.63 -9.69
N LEU A 266 28.33 13.97 -8.87
CA LEU A 266 28.72 13.39 -7.59
C LEU A 266 29.62 12.16 -7.75
N ASN A 267 29.35 11.30 -8.74
CA ASN A 267 30.24 10.17 -9.06
C ASN A 267 31.56 10.59 -9.73
N GLY A 268 31.71 11.89 -10.05
CA GLY A 268 32.93 12.46 -10.58
C GLY A 268 33.89 13.00 -9.50
N PRO A 269 34.96 13.72 -9.91
CA PRO A 269 35.96 14.27 -9.00
C PRO A 269 35.41 15.25 -7.95
N LEU A 270 34.20 15.81 -8.18
CA LEU A 270 33.57 16.77 -7.28
C LEU A 270 32.79 16.11 -6.14
N GLY A 271 32.47 14.82 -6.22
CA GLY A 271 31.76 14.08 -5.17
C GLY A 271 32.44 14.13 -3.81
N GLY A 272 33.77 14.21 -3.79
CA GLY A 272 34.56 14.30 -2.56
C GLY A 272 34.17 15.50 -1.68
N PHE A 273 33.70 16.60 -2.28
CA PHE A 273 33.21 17.76 -1.52
C PHE A 273 31.88 17.47 -0.84
N ALA A 274 30.96 16.75 -1.50
CA ALA A 274 29.70 16.33 -0.92
C ALA A 274 29.90 15.29 0.19
N THR A 275 30.74 14.27 -0.05
CA THR A 275 31.08 13.25 0.95
C THR A 275 31.77 13.85 2.17
N ALA A 276 32.68 14.81 1.98
CA ALA A 276 33.32 15.52 3.09
C ALA A 276 32.32 16.34 3.94
N ALA A 277 31.18 16.70 3.36
CA ALA A 277 30.06 17.37 4.01
C ALA A 277 28.95 16.39 4.47
N GLY A 278 29.26 15.09 4.57
CA GLY A 278 28.36 14.07 5.15
C GLY A 278 27.28 13.53 4.21
N VAL A 279 27.34 13.86 2.92
CA VAL A 279 26.34 13.41 1.95
C VAL A 279 26.61 11.98 1.50
N SER A 280 25.57 11.15 1.54
CA SER A 280 25.54 9.85 0.88
C SER A 280 24.82 9.96 -0.46
N TYR A 281 25.36 9.33 -1.49
CA TYR A 281 24.78 9.31 -2.83
C TYR A 281 25.12 8.01 -3.55
N SER A 282 24.35 7.73 -4.60
CA SER A 282 24.53 6.59 -5.49
C SER A 282 24.36 7.04 -6.95
N ASP A 283 24.37 6.08 -7.88
CA ASP A 283 23.99 6.33 -9.28
C ASP A 283 22.53 6.82 -9.41
N GLU A 284 21.70 6.58 -8.40
CA GLU A 284 20.31 7.05 -8.32
C GLU A 284 20.20 8.52 -7.83
N GLY A 285 21.27 9.10 -7.29
CA GLY A 285 21.30 10.49 -6.84
C GLY A 285 21.67 10.65 -5.36
N VAL A 286 21.23 11.76 -4.77
CA VAL A 286 21.50 12.09 -3.35
C VAL A 286 20.52 11.33 -2.47
N MET A 287 21.02 10.55 -1.52
CA MET A 287 20.16 9.85 -0.57
C MET A 287 19.73 10.82 0.54
N ILE A 288 18.42 10.91 0.78
CA ILE A 288 17.83 11.59 1.92
C ILE A 288 17.75 10.59 3.08
N PRO A 289 18.43 10.83 4.21
CA PRO A 289 18.35 9.96 5.38
C PRO A 289 16.92 9.81 5.92
N ARG A 290 16.54 8.58 6.30
CA ARG A 290 15.31 8.33 7.07
C ARG A 290 15.54 8.63 8.56
N GLY A 291 14.66 9.44 9.15
CA GLY A 291 14.55 9.66 10.59
C GLY A 291 13.67 8.61 11.26
N GLY A 292 13.53 8.67 12.59
CA GLY A 292 12.59 7.80 13.30
C GLY A 292 11.14 8.20 13.00
N ASP A 293 10.31 7.21 12.70
CA ASP A 293 8.88 7.41 12.46
C ASP A 293 8.17 7.89 13.75
N ARG A 294 7.07 8.64 13.55
CA ARG A 294 6.22 9.19 14.61
C ARG A 294 4.92 8.40 14.67
N ASP A 295 4.99 7.30 15.41
CA ASP A 295 3.83 6.45 15.70
C ASP A 295 2.74 7.22 16.47
N ALA A 296 1.48 6.85 16.23
CA ALA A 296 0.38 7.35 17.03
C ALA A 296 0.36 6.65 18.40
N ARG A 297 -0.16 7.33 19.41
CA ARG A 297 -0.35 6.77 20.75
C ARG A 297 -1.33 5.58 20.75
N ASP A 298 -1.15 4.66 21.70
CA ASP A 298 -2.07 3.53 21.87
C ASP A 298 -3.47 3.93 22.34
N SER A 299 -3.58 5.04 23.07
CA SER A 299 -4.81 5.45 23.78
C SER A 299 -5.69 6.43 23.00
N GLY A 300 -6.97 6.49 23.33
CA GLY A 300 -7.87 7.52 22.78
C GLY A 300 -8.59 7.08 21.50
N GLN A 301 -8.51 5.80 21.16
CA GLN A 301 -9.22 5.20 20.05
C GLN A 301 -10.46 4.46 20.53
N TYR A 302 -11.63 4.93 20.15
CA TYR A 302 -12.91 4.38 20.62
C TYR A 302 -14.02 4.67 19.62
N GLY A 303 -15.09 3.87 19.69
CA GLY A 303 -16.25 4.07 18.86
C GLY A 303 -17.54 3.61 19.51
N LEU A 304 -18.64 4.16 19.01
CA LEU A 304 -20.01 3.79 19.34
C LEU A 304 -20.79 3.60 18.03
N ALA A 305 -21.52 2.50 17.93
CA ALA A 305 -22.49 2.24 16.88
C ALA A 305 -23.86 1.95 17.46
N LEU A 306 -24.91 2.42 16.79
CA LEU A 306 -26.29 2.07 17.06
C LEU A 306 -26.87 1.45 15.79
N ARG A 307 -27.49 0.28 15.91
CA ARG A 307 -28.19 -0.39 14.81
C ARG A 307 -29.66 -0.50 15.16
N TRP A 308 -30.51 0.01 14.27
CA TRP A 308 -31.96 -0.03 14.42
C TRP A 308 -32.60 -0.82 13.29
N LEU A 309 -33.26 -1.92 13.65
CA LEU A 309 -34.01 -2.77 12.74
C LEU A 309 -35.43 -2.21 12.54
N GLY A 310 -35.62 -1.47 11.45
CA GLY A 310 -36.92 -1.08 10.91
C GLY A 310 -37.71 -2.29 10.39
N ASP A 311 -38.84 -2.06 9.71
CA ASP A 311 -39.72 -3.17 9.29
C ASP A 311 -39.10 -4.03 8.17
N SER A 312 -38.34 -3.41 7.28
CA SER A 312 -37.65 -4.05 6.16
C SER A 312 -36.26 -3.46 5.88
N THR A 313 -35.79 -2.56 6.75
CA THR A 313 -34.55 -1.80 6.58
C THR A 313 -33.83 -1.74 7.92
N GLU A 314 -32.56 -2.10 7.94
CA GLU A 314 -31.65 -1.82 9.05
C GLU A 314 -31.01 -0.45 8.83
N TYR A 315 -30.93 0.35 9.89
CA TYR A 315 -30.25 1.64 9.90
C TYR A 315 -29.10 1.61 10.90
N GLY A 316 -27.94 2.11 10.51
CA GLY A 316 -26.77 2.26 11.37
C GLY A 316 -26.44 3.73 11.62
N ALA A 317 -26.03 4.06 12.84
CA ALA A 317 -25.42 5.34 13.18
C ALA A 317 -24.12 5.11 13.94
N TYR A 318 -23.06 5.82 13.55
CA TYR A 318 -21.70 5.53 13.98
C TYR A 318 -20.98 6.81 14.41
N PHE A 319 -20.18 6.68 15.45
CA PHE A 319 -19.18 7.66 15.84
C PHE A 319 -17.89 6.95 16.23
N MET A 320 -16.74 7.44 15.80
CA MET A 320 -15.45 6.98 16.30
C MET A 320 -14.40 8.09 16.32
N ASN A 321 -13.49 8.00 17.29
CA ASN A 321 -12.21 8.71 17.30
C ASN A 321 -11.11 7.66 17.09
N TYR A 322 -10.25 7.85 16.09
CA TYR A 322 -9.18 6.91 15.77
C TYR A 322 -7.91 7.65 15.34
N HIS A 323 -6.79 6.95 15.19
CA HIS A 323 -5.54 7.52 14.68
C HIS A 323 -5.24 6.96 13.30
N SER A 324 -4.60 7.75 12.43
CA SER A 324 -4.29 7.31 11.08
C SER A 324 -3.57 5.97 11.10
N ARG A 325 -4.02 5.03 10.25
CA ARG A 325 -3.34 3.75 10.04
C ARG A 325 -2.42 3.81 8.83
N THR A 326 -2.65 4.77 7.95
CA THR A 326 -1.80 5.02 6.77
C THR A 326 -0.72 6.04 7.10
N PRO A 327 0.52 5.82 6.67
CA PRO A 327 1.62 6.75 6.90
C PRO A 327 1.44 8.05 6.12
N ILE A 328 2.02 9.12 6.66
CA ILE A 328 2.21 10.41 5.99
C ILE A 328 3.69 10.75 5.99
N VAL A 329 4.23 11.11 4.82
CA VAL A 329 5.62 11.52 4.67
C VAL A 329 5.76 12.98 5.08
N SER A 330 6.66 13.23 6.03
CA SER A 330 7.10 14.55 6.47
C SER A 330 8.62 14.64 6.43
N THR A 331 9.16 15.86 6.48
CA THR A 331 10.61 16.08 6.42
C THR A 331 11.11 16.95 7.56
N HIS A 332 12.39 16.83 7.89
CA HIS A 332 13.10 17.69 8.82
C HIS A 332 14.28 18.35 8.10
N THR A 333 14.24 19.68 8.00
CA THR A 333 15.28 20.43 7.28
C THR A 333 16.55 20.52 8.11
N ALA A 334 17.70 20.35 7.46
CA ALA A 334 19.00 20.44 8.11
C ALA A 334 19.20 21.76 8.88
N GLY A 335 20.00 21.73 9.95
CA GLY A 335 20.26 22.92 10.77
C GLY A 335 21.04 24.02 10.03
N LEU A 336 21.03 25.24 10.57
CA LEU A 336 21.71 26.42 9.98
C LEU A 336 23.20 26.19 9.67
N GLY A 337 23.89 25.38 10.49
CA GLY A 337 25.29 25.03 10.25
C GLY A 337 25.51 24.29 8.92
N THR A 338 24.56 23.45 8.53
CA THR A 338 24.59 22.73 7.25
C THR A 338 24.43 23.68 6.06
N PHE A 339 23.63 24.73 6.18
CA PHE A 339 23.51 25.73 5.11
C PHE A 339 24.84 26.47 4.88
N ALA A 340 25.57 26.80 5.94
CA ALA A 340 26.92 27.35 5.81
C ALA A 340 27.90 26.32 5.20
N ALA A 341 27.81 25.06 5.61
CA ALA A 341 28.62 23.98 5.05
C ALA A 341 28.32 23.75 3.55
N ALA A 342 27.06 23.82 3.13
CA ALA A 342 26.63 23.71 1.74
C ALA A 342 27.22 24.83 0.88
N GLN A 343 27.21 26.07 1.37
CA GLN A 343 27.85 27.20 0.68
C GLN A 343 29.37 26.99 0.56
N GLY A 344 30.02 26.52 1.63
CA GLY A 344 31.45 26.23 1.64
C GLY A 344 31.84 25.12 0.67
N ALA A 345 31.11 24.00 0.70
CA ALA A 345 31.33 22.86 -0.20
C ALA A 345 31.08 23.24 -1.66
N GLY A 346 30.00 24.00 -1.93
CA GLY A 346 29.71 24.52 -3.27
C GLY A 346 30.80 25.46 -3.79
N ALA A 347 31.28 26.40 -2.96
CA ALA A 347 32.37 27.29 -3.33
C ALA A 347 33.68 26.53 -3.63
N ALA A 348 34.02 25.53 -2.81
CA ALA A 348 35.19 24.69 -3.01
C ALA A 348 35.10 23.87 -4.31
N ALA A 349 33.92 23.30 -4.61
CA ALA A 349 33.69 22.57 -5.84
C ALA A 349 33.80 23.47 -7.08
N GLY A 350 33.19 24.65 -7.06
CA GLY A 350 33.32 25.62 -8.15
C GLY A 350 34.77 26.06 -8.37
N GLN A 351 35.51 26.29 -7.28
CA GLN A 351 36.93 26.65 -7.37
C GLN A 351 37.79 25.51 -7.94
N ALA A 352 37.50 24.25 -7.59
CA ALA A 352 38.19 23.09 -8.17
C ALA A 352 37.99 23.00 -9.70
N VAL A 353 36.80 23.36 -10.21
CA VAL A 353 36.56 23.45 -11.65
C VAL A 353 37.47 24.49 -12.30
N ILE A 354 37.57 25.70 -11.72
CA ILE A 354 38.46 26.75 -12.24
C ILE A 354 39.92 26.27 -12.21
N GLU A 355 40.37 25.68 -11.11
CA GLU A 355 41.74 25.19 -10.95
C GLU A 355 42.10 24.10 -11.97
N SER A 356 41.15 23.22 -12.31
CA SER A 356 41.35 22.21 -13.35
C SER A 356 41.62 22.82 -14.72
N VAL A 357 40.90 23.90 -15.07
CA VAL A 357 41.09 24.62 -16.33
C VAL A 357 42.38 25.44 -16.32
N VAL A 358 42.73 26.05 -15.18
CA VAL A 358 44.03 26.72 -15.01
C VAL A 358 45.17 25.71 -15.25
N ALA A 359 45.09 24.51 -14.69
CA ALA A 359 46.10 23.47 -14.88
C ALA A 359 46.23 23.07 -16.36
N GLN A 360 45.11 22.92 -17.08
CA GLN A 360 45.11 22.63 -18.51
C GLN A 360 45.74 23.76 -19.34
N LEU A 361 45.40 25.02 -19.06
CA LEU A 361 45.97 26.18 -19.75
C LEU A 361 47.48 26.31 -19.50
N VAL A 362 47.94 26.06 -18.27
CA VAL A 362 49.36 26.06 -17.93
C VAL A 362 50.09 24.92 -18.64
N GLN A 363 49.50 23.72 -18.71
CA GLN A 363 50.05 22.60 -19.50
C GLN A 363 50.12 22.93 -21.00
N ALA A 364 49.19 23.74 -21.51
CA ALA A 364 49.20 24.24 -22.88
C ALA A 364 50.21 25.40 -23.11
N GLY A 365 50.98 25.80 -22.09
CA GLY A 365 52.03 26.81 -22.19
C GLY A 365 51.59 28.25 -21.89
N ILE A 366 50.37 28.46 -21.40
CA ILE A 366 49.90 29.78 -20.97
C ILE A 366 50.49 30.11 -19.58
N PRO A 367 51.15 31.28 -19.39
CA PRO A 367 51.66 31.68 -18.08
C PRO A 367 50.56 31.73 -17.02
N LEU A 368 50.86 31.28 -15.79
CA LEU A 368 49.87 31.18 -14.70
C LEU A 368 49.08 32.48 -14.45
N ALA A 369 49.77 33.64 -14.49
CA ALA A 369 49.15 34.95 -14.29
C ALA A 369 48.10 35.30 -15.35
N GLN A 370 48.20 34.73 -16.55
CA GLN A 370 47.22 34.88 -17.64
C GLN A 370 46.19 33.75 -17.61
N ALA A 371 46.58 32.54 -17.21
CA ALA A 371 45.71 31.37 -17.15
C ALA A 371 44.56 31.54 -16.14
N ILE A 372 44.78 32.18 -14.98
CA ILE A 372 43.75 32.37 -13.94
C ILE A 372 42.54 33.18 -14.44
N PRO A 373 42.69 34.43 -14.92
CA PRO A 373 41.54 35.20 -15.39
C PRO A 373 40.90 34.59 -16.64
N MET A 374 41.69 33.92 -17.50
CA MET A 374 41.15 33.19 -18.65
C MET A 374 40.28 32.01 -18.21
N ALA A 375 40.71 31.20 -17.25
CA ALA A 375 39.93 30.10 -16.71
C ALA A 375 38.63 30.57 -16.05
N GLN A 376 38.67 31.69 -15.31
CA GLN A 376 37.47 32.30 -14.73
C GLN A 376 36.45 32.70 -15.81
N GLN A 377 36.91 33.26 -16.94
CA GLN A 377 36.04 33.58 -18.06
C GLN A 377 35.52 32.34 -18.80
N MET A 378 36.37 31.33 -19.00
CA MET A 378 36.03 30.11 -19.75
C MET A 378 35.14 29.16 -18.97
N ALA A 379 35.32 29.06 -17.65
CA ALA A 379 34.70 28.04 -16.82
C ALA A 379 33.86 28.59 -15.66
N GLY A 380 33.72 29.91 -15.52
CA GLY A 380 32.94 30.52 -14.43
C GLY A 380 31.48 30.05 -14.37
N GLY A 381 30.83 29.86 -15.53
CA GLY A 381 29.47 29.32 -15.60
C GLY A 381 29.38 27.86 -15.12
N LEU A 382 30.33 27.02 -15.54
CA LEU A 382 30.40 25.63 -15.11
C LEU A 382 30.76 25.52 -13.61
N ALA A 383 31.66 26.36 -13.13
CA ALA A 383 32.01 26.45 -11.71
C ALA A 383 30.80 26.85 -10.85
N ALA A 384 29.97 27.78 -11.32
CA ALA A 384 28.73 28.14 -10.64
C ALA A 384 27.74 26.98 -10.60
N GLN A 385 27.53 26.27 -11.72
CA GLN A 385 26.66 25.09 -11.79
C GLN A 385 27.14 23.97 -10.85
N ALA A 386 28.44 23.66 -10.87
CA ALA A 386 29.06 22.71 -9.95
C ALA A 386 28.85 23.11 -8.48
N GLY A 387 29.03 24.39 -8.16
CA GLY A 387 28.82 24.90 -6.82
C GLY A 387 27.36 24.78 -6.34
N THR A 388 26.39 25.10 -7.21
CA THR A 388 24.96 24.92 -6.89
C THR A 388 24.58 23.45 -6.73
N ALA A 389 25.14 22.57 -7.57
CA ALA A 389 24.87 21.14 -7.52
C ALA A 389 25.37 20.51 -6.20
N ILE A 390 26.62 20.78 -5.83
CA ILE A 390 27.19 20.28 -4.58
C ILE A 390 26.51 20.91 -3.36
N GLY A 391 26.25 22.23 -3.39
CA GLY A 391 25.52 22.89 -2.31
C GLY A 391 24.13 22.30 -2.08
N GLY A 392 23.35 22.10 -3.15
CA GLY A 392 22.04 21.47 -3.07
C GLY A 392 22.09 20.03 -2.55
N ALA A 393 23.06 19.23 -3.00
CA ALA A 393 23.27 17.87 -2.50
C ALA A 393 23.56 17.84 -1.00
N VAL A 394 24.34 18.82 -0.49
CA VAL A 394 24.60 18.95 0.95
C VAL A 394 23.33 19.26 1.74
N LEU A 395 22.44 20.10 1.22
CA LEU A 395 21.17 20.40 1.90
C LEU A 395 20.25 19.18 1.93
N LEU A 396 20.07 18.52 0.79
CA LEU A 396 19.20 17.34 0.66
C LEU A 396 19.70 16.17 1.50
N GLY A 397 20.99 15.82 1.39
CA GLY A 397 21.57 14.65 2.06
C GLY A 397 21.82 14.82 3.56
N ASN A 398 21.63 16.02 4.10
CA ASN A 398 21.68 16.29 5.55
C ASN A 398 20.32 16.68 6.13
N GLY A 399 19.27 16.75 5.30
CA GLY A 399 17.89 16.73 5.75
C GLY A 399 17.47 15.31 6.16
N GLN A 400 16.24 15.16 6.63
CA GLN A 400 15.67 13.84 6.90
C GLN A 400 14.22 13.77 6.43
N TYR A 401 13.74 12.56 6.12
CA TYR A 401 12.31 12.28 6.01
C TYR A 401 11.88 11.31 7.11
N TYR A 402 10.63 11.34 7.52
CA TYR A 402 10.06 10.40 8.48
C TYR A 402 8.58 10.18 8.17
N LEU A 403 8.05 9.04 8.59
CA LEU A 403 6.61 8.79 8.51
C LEU A 403 5.93 9.24 9.80
N GLU A 404 4.77 9.86 9.70
CA GLU A 404 3.94 10.20 10.86
C GLU A 404 2.50 9.73 10.69
N TYR A 405 1.85 9.45 11.82
CA TYR A 405 0.49 8.92 11.88
C TYR A 405 -0.42 9.88 12.65
N PRO A 406 -1.15 10.79 11.97
CA PRO A 406 -1.93 11.82 12.66
C PRO A 406 -3.02 11.25 13.58
N GLU A 407 -3.05 11.74 14.81
CA GLU A 407 -3.98 11.30 15.85
C GLU A 407 -5.37 11.97 15.76
N ASP A 408 -6.30 11.50 16.59
CA ASP A 408 -7.62 12.10 16.87
C ASP A 408 -8.46 12.45 15.64
N ILE A 409 -8.55 11.53 14.68
CA ILE A 409 -9.45 11.64 13.53
C ILE A 409 -10.85 11.23 13.98
N GLN A 410 -11.79 12.15 13.82
CA GLN A 410 -13.20 11.92 14.14
C GLN A 410 -13.95 11.46 12.89
N LEU A 411 -14.84 10.49 13.05
CA LEU A 411 -15.72 10.00 11.99
C LEU A 411 -17.15 9.89 12.52
N TYR A 412 -18.07 10.48 11.76
CA TYR A 412 -19.51 10.33 11.93
C TYR A 412 -20.05 9.54 10.74
N GLY A 413 -20.82 8.49 10.99
CA GLY A 413 -21.32 7.60 9.95
C GLY A 413 -22.83 7.37 10.06
N LEU A 414 -23.47 7.19 8.91
CA LEU A 414 -24.83 6.68 8.81
C LEU A 414 -24.85 5.57 7.76
N SER A 415 -25.59 4.50 7.98
CA SER A 415 -25.82 3.45 6.98
C SER A 415 -27.27 3.01 6.94
N PHE A 416 -27.64 2.38 5.83
CA PHE A 416 -28.87 1.61 5.74
C PHE A 416 -28.64 0.35 4.91
N SER A 417 -29.45 -0.67 5.16
CA SER A 417 -29.46 -1.91 4.39
C SER A 417 -30.89 -2.42 4.24
N THR A 418 -31.33 -2.69 3.02
CA THR A 418 -32.70 -3.13 2.71
C THR A 418 -32.73 -4.08 1.51
N THR A 419 -33.88 -4.71 1.29
CA THR A 419 -34.15 -5.53 0.11
C THR A 419 -35.26 -4.89 -0.70
N LEU A 420 -34.98 -4.58 -1.97
CA LEU A 420 -35.95 -4.03 -2.91
C LEU A 420 -37.00 -5.08 -3.30
N PRO A 421 -38.22 -4.67 -3.75
CA PRO A 421 -39.24 -5.61 -4.23
C PRO A 421 -38.80 -6.51 -5.39
N THR A 422 -37.74 -6.13 -6.10
CA THR A 422 -37.11 -6.91 -7.17
C THR A 422 -36.23 -8.05 -6.66
N GLY A 423 -36.01 -8.16 -5.34
CA GLY A 423 -35.07 -9.11 -4.73
C GLY A 423 -33.62 -8.61 -4.69
N THR A 424 -33.35 -7.38 -5.16
CA THR A 424 -32.02 -6.75 -5.05
C THR A 424 -31.78 -6.31 -3.61
N ALA A 425 -30.69 -6.76 -2.99
CA ALA A 425 -30.21 -6.19 -1.75
C ALA A 425 -29.54 -4.85 -2.05
N TRP A 426 -29.94 -3.80 -1.35
CA TRP A 426 -29.44 -2.45 -1.51
C TRP A 426 -28.99 -1.92 -0.15
N SER A 427 -27.72 -1.58 -0.05
CA SER A 427 -27.14 -0.92 1.11
C SER A 427 -26.45 0.36 0.69
N GLY A 428 -26.32 1.28 1.65
CA GLY A 428 -25.57 2.51 1.44
C GLY A 428 -25.08 3.09 2.75
N GLU A 429 -24.00 3.84 2.66
CA GLU A 429 -23.40 4.52 3.80
C GLU A 429 -22.87 5.90 3.43
N MET A 430 -22.83 6.75 4.45
CA MET A 430 -22.23 8.08 4.43
C MET A 430 -21.28 8.18 5.61
N SER A 431 -20.06 8.64 5.36
CA SER A 431 -19.13 9.02 6.42
C SER A 431 -18.70 10.48 6.27
N TYR A 432 -18.56 11.17 7.40
CA TYR A 432 -18.04 12.53 7.49
C TYR A 432 -16.90 12.58 8.51
N ARG A 433 -15.76 13.07 8.06
CA ARG A 433 -14.58 13.31 8.89
C ARG A 433 -14.25 14.80 8.86
N PRO A 434 -14.45 15.57 9.95
CA PRO A 434 -14.19 17.00 9.94
C PRO A 434 -12.70 17.36 9.92
N ASN A 435 -11.81 16.41 10.22
CA ASN A 435 -10.40 16.68 10.49
C ASN A 435 -9.44 15.60 9.96
N ALA A 436 -9.79 14.97 8.84
CA ALA A 436 -8.98 13.92 8.22
C ALA A 436 -7.69 14.50 7.62
N PRO A 437 -6.53 13.85 7.81
CA PRO A 437 -5.29 14.31 7.22
C PRO A 437 -5.22 13.96 5.73
N ILE A 438 -4.76 14.91 4.91
CA ILE A 438 -4.45 14.69 3.49
C ILE A 438 -2.99 15.04 3.27
N GLN A 439 -2.25 14.09 2.69
CA GLN A 439 -0.85 14.23 2.31
C GLN A 439 -0.67 15.40 1.33
N ILE A 440 0.15 16.38 1.71
CA ILE A 440 0.72 17.37 0.81
C ILE A 440 1.67 16.63 -0.14
N ASN A 441 1.71 17.03 -1.41
CA ASN A 441 2.56 16.38 -2.41
C ASN A 441 3.98 16.15 -1.87
N THR A 442 4.44 14.90 -1.92
CA THR A 442 5.68 14.49 -1.26
C THR A 442 6.90 15.14 -1.91
N THR A 443 6.87 15.39 -3.22
CA THR A 443 7.91 16.14 -3.93
C THR A 443 8.01 17.57 -3.42
N ASP A 444 6.89 18.26 -3.19
CA ASP A 444 6.89 19.60 -2.59
C ASP A 444 7.49 19.60 -1.18
N VAL A 445 7.05 18.66 -0.32
CA VAL A 445 7.58 18.51 1.06
C VAL A 445 9.07 18.17 1.07
N THR A 446 9.56 17.47 0.04
CA THR A 446 10.99 17.18 -0.14
C THR A 446 11.78 18.44 -0.49
N LEU A 447 11.24 19.31 -1.35
CA LEU A 447 11.92 20.53 -1.78
C LEU A 447 12.13 21.53 -0.63
N GLU A 448 11.28 21.50 0.40
CA GLU A 448 11.42 22.30 1.63
C GLU A 448 12.74 22.03 2.38
N LEU A 449 13.39 20.88 2.16
CA LEU A 449 14.73 20.58 2.70
C LEU A 449 15.81 21.54 2.21
N THR A 450 15.57 22.22 1.09
CA THR A 450 16.51 23.17 0.49
C THR A 450 16.22 24.62 0.86
N ASP A 451 15.14 24.89 1.59
CA ASP A 451 14.75 26.25 1.99
C ASP A 451 15.51 26.72 3.26
N PRO A 452 16.38 27.74 3.17
CA PRO A 452 17.11 28.27 4.33
C PRO A 452 16.21 28.85 5.42
N THR A 453 14.99 29.28 5.09
CA THR A 453 14.05 29.79 6.09
C THR A 453 13.52 28.70 7.02
N ARG A 454 13.71 27.44 6.63
CA ARG A 454 13.24 26.25 7.35
C ARG A 454 14.34 25.49 8.08
N ALA A 455 15.55 26.05 8.13
CA ALA A 455 16.69 25.39 8.75
C ALA A 455 16.40 24.91 10.20
N GLY A 456 16.52 23.60 10.43
CA GLY A 456 16.26 22.95 11.73
C GLY A 456 14.78 22.80 12.10
N LEU A 457 13.85 23.05 11.17
CA LEU A 457 12.42 22.92 11.40
C LEU A 457 11.87 21.62 10.80
N ASP A 458 10.78 21.14 11.40
CA ASP A 458 9.92 20.12 10.80
C ASP A 458 9.03 20.73 9.71
N ASN A 459 8.87 19.99 8.63
CA ASN A 459 7.97 20.27 7.52
C ASN A 459 6.86 19.23 7.56
N ARG A 460 5.74 19.60 8.20
CA ARG A 460 4.56 18.76 8.28
C ARG A 460 4.01 18.50 6.87
N GLY A 461 3.93 17.24 6.49
CA GLY A 461 3.52 16.78 5.17
C GLY A 461 2.02 16.59 4.99
N TYR A 462 1.17 17.12 5.89
CA TYR A 462 -0.28 17.04 5.73
C TYR A 462 -0.99 18.28 6.24
N ASN A 463 -2.20 18.50 5.71
CA ASN A 463 -3.19 19.39 6.30
C ASN A 463 -4.47 18.61 6.61
N ARG A 464 -5.18 19.04 7.66
CA ARG A 464 -6.48 18.47 8.02
C ARG A 464 -7.57 19.11 7.19
N LYS A 465 -8.40 18.27 6.58
CA LYS A 465 -9.54 18.66 5.76
C LYS A 465 -10.79 17.94 6.21
N GLU A 466 -11.93 18.53 5.87
CA GLU A 466 -13.20 17.83 5.99
C GLU A 466 -13.38 16.90 4.79
N ILE A 467 -13.77 15.66 5.03
CA ILE A 467 -14.02 14.66 3.99
C ILE A 467 -15.41 14.08 4.21
N THR A 468 -16.23 14.13 3.16
CA THR A 468 -17.51 13.42 3.09
C THR A 468 -17.38 12.31 2.07
N GLN A 469 -17.71 11.09 2.43
CA GLN A 469 -17.72 9.94 1.51
C GLN A 469 -19.12 9.31 1.51
N LEU A 470 -19.63 9.02 0.32
CA LEU A 470 -20.90 8.36 0.07
C LEU A 470 -20.65 7.08 -0.70
N GLN A 471 -21.29 6.00 -0.28
CA GLN A 471 -21.18 4.70 -0.93
C GLN A 471 -22.52 4.02 -1.01
N THR A 472 -22.76 3.29 -2.08
CA THR A 472 -23.95 2.48 -2.24
C THR A 472 -23.63 1.19 -2.97
N THR A 473 -24.12 0.08 -2.43
CA THR A 473 -23.89 -1.27 -2.95
C THR A 473 -25.21 -1.93 -3.33
N PHE A 474 -25.21 -2.61 -4.47
CA PHE A 474 -26.32 -3.40 -4.98
C PHE A 474 -25.86 -4.83 -5.17
N THR A 475 -26.54 -5.78 -4.54
CA THR A 475 -26.33 -7.21 -4.80
C THR A 475 -27.59 -7.81 -5.39
N HIS A 476 -27.46 -8.46 -6.54
CA HIS A 476 -28.57 -9.12 -7.22
C HIS A 476 -28.19 -10.54 -7.64
N PHE A 477 -29.16 -11.44 -7.58
CA PHE A 477 -29.01 -12.84 -7.96
C PHE A 477 -29.84 -13.11 -9.21
N PHE A 478 -29.19 -13.65 -10.25
CA PHE A 478 -29.85 -14.15 -11.44
C PHE A 478 -29.78 -15.67 -11.44
N ASP A 479 -30.91 -16.33 -11.17
CA ASP A 479 -30.97 -17.78 -11.13
C ASP A 479 -31.14 -18.38 -12.54
N GLN A 480 -30.51 -19.54 -12.79
CA GLN A 480 -30.66 -20.34 -14.01
C GLN A 480 -30.28 -19.61 -15.32
N VAL A 481 -29.16 -18.89 -15.32
CA VAL A 481 -28.67 -18.12 -16.47
C VAL A 481 -27.40 -18.74 -17.04
N LEU A 482 -27.31 -18.87 -18.36
CA LEU A 482 -26.13 -19.42 -19.07
C LEU A 482 -25.68 -20.81 -18.58
N GLY A 483 -26.62 -21.61 -18.07
CA GLY A 483 -26.35 -22.93 -17.48
C GLY A 483 -25.77 -22.89 -16.06
N ALA A 484 -25.50 -21.71 -15.52
CA ALA A 484 -25.16 -21.53 -14.11
C ALA A 484 -26.43 -21.72 -13.27
N GLU A 485 -26.30 -22.26 -12.07
CA GLU A 485 -27.39 -22.32 -11.11
C GLU A 485 -27.76 -20.91 -10.63
N ARG A 486 -26.74 -20.09 -10.42
CA ARG A 486 -26.87 -18.70 -9.97
C ARG A 486 -25.72 -17.85 -10.51
N VAL A 487 -26.04 -16.62 -10.91
CA VAL A 487 -25.07 -15.55 -11.14
C VAL A 487 -25.31 -14.47 -10.11
N THR A 488 -24.32 -14.22 -9.26
CA THR A 488 -24.34 -13.13 -8.29
C THR A 488 -23.63 -11.93 -8.89
N VAL A 489 -24.31 -10.78 -8.95
CA VAL A 489 -23.73 -9.51 -9.38
C VAL A 489 -23.76 -8.53 -8.23
N VAL A 490 -22.59 -8.00 -7.87
CA VAL A 490 -22.41 -6.96 -6.86
C VAL A 490 -21.84 -5.72 -7.54
N GLY A 491 -22.53 -4.59 -7.44
CA GLY A 491 -22.05 -3.30 -7.92
C GLY A 491 -21.98 -2.31 -6.77
N GLU A 492 -20.88 -1.56 -6.68
CA GLU A 492 -20.71 -0.49 -5.71
C GLU A 492 -20.31 0.80 -6.41
N ILE A 493 -20.90 1.92 -5.97
CA ILE A 493 -20.54 3.27 -6.40
C ILE A 493 -20.06 4.03 -5.18
N GLY A 494 -18.93 4.72 -5.31
CA GLY A 494 -18.36 5.55 -4.26
C GLY A 494 -18.10 6.97 -4.75
N TYR A 495 -18.31 7.94 -3.87
CA TYR A 495 -18.07 9.36 -4.11
C TYR A 495 -17.39 9.96 -2.88
N ALA A 496 -16.38 10.79 -3.07
CA ALA A 496 -15.71 11.53 -2.01
C ALA A 496 -15.65 13.03 -2.32
N HIS A 497 -15.93 13.84 -1.31
CA HIS A 497 -15.82 15.30 -1.34
C HIS A 497 -14.83 15.76 -0.27
N VAL A 498 -13.84 16.56 -0.67
CA VAL A 498 -12.87 17.22 0.22
C VAL A 498 -13.23 18.69 0.33
N GLY A 499 -13.69 19.10 1.52
CA GLY A 499 -14.04 20.49 1.79
C GLY A 499 -12.84 21.33 2.23
N GLY A 500 -12.89 22.61 1.88
CA GLY A 500 -11.83 23.57 2.20
C GLY A 500 -10.49 23.27 1.52
N LEU A 501 -10.48 22.55 0.39
CA LEU A 501 -9.28 22.27 -0.39
C LEU A 501 -8.74 23.57 -1.01
N GLU A 502 -7.47 23.90 -0.76
CA GLU A 502 -6.81 25.05 -1.36
C GLU A 502 -6.65 24.89 -2.88
N SER A 503 -6.42 26.01 -3.57
CA SER A 503 -6.00 25.98 -4.97
C SER A 503 -4.66 25.25 -5.11
N THR A 504 -4.48 24.49 -6.20
CA THR A 504 -3.22 23.81 -6.53
C THR A 504 -2.05 24.78 -6.73
N SER A 505 -2.32 26.07 -6.96
CA SER A 505 -1.29 27.11 -6.99
C SER A 505 -0.75 27.51 -5.61
N GLU A 506 -1.48 27.19 -4.54
CA GLU A 506 -1.11 27.50 -3.16
C GLU A 506 -0.53 26.26 -2.47
N VAL A 507 -1.29 25.16 -2.47
CA VAL A 507 -0.88 23.88 -1.87
C VAL A 507 -1.36 22.74 -2.76
N ARG A 508 -0.47 21.80 -3.06
CA ARG A 508 -0.77 20.60 -3.84
C ARG A 508 -0.85 19.40 -2.90
N TYR A 509 -1.84 18.55 -3.12
CA TYR A 509 -2.09 17.37 -2.29
C TYR A 509 -2.02 16.10 -3.14
N GLY A 510 -1.53 15.01 -2.54
CA GLY A 510 -1.37 13.73 -3.20
C GLY A 510 -0.44 13.79 -4.40
N ARG A 511 -0.77 12.99 -5.44
CA ARG A 511 0.05 12.68 -6.63
C ARG A 511 1.33 11.92 -6.27
N ASP A 512 1.54 10.79 -6.94
CA ASP A 512 2.76 10.02 -6.79
C ASP A 512 3.99 10.83 -7.22
N ALA A 513 5.10 10.66 -6.48
CA ALA A 513 6.33 11.41 -6.74
C ALA A 513 6.91 11.11 -8.13
N ASN A 514 6.62 9.93 -8.71
CA ASN A 514 7.04 9.56 -10.06
C ASN A 514 6.57 10.55 -11.14
N PHE A 515 5.45 11.23 -10.90
CA PHE A 515 4.93 12.22 -11.85
C PHE A 515 5.46 13.64 -11.58
N GLY A 516 6.27 13.86 -10.54
CA GLY A 516 6.87 15.16 -10.26
C GLY A 516 5.87 16.27 -9.86
N THR A 517 6.35 17.51 -9.88
CA THR A 517 5.60 18.70 -9.46
C THR A 517 5.90 19.90 -10.37
N PRO A 518 4.92 20.77 -10.70
CA PRO A 518 5.14 21.92 -11.59
C PRO A 518 5.64 23.15 -10.81
N THR A 519 6.93 23.15 -10.42
CA THR A 519 7.53 24.23 -9.60
C THR A 519 8.04 25.43 -10.39
N ASP A 520 8.37 25.26 -11.67
CA ASP A 520 8.78 26.32 -12.59
C ASP A 520 8.24 26.07 -14.00
N ALA A 521 8.59 26.93 -14.97
CA ALA A 521 8.09 26.81 -16.34
C ALA A 521 8.54 25.51 -17.05
N ALA A 522 9.74 25.01 -16.75
CA ALA A 522 10.26 23.77 -17.33
C ALA A 522 9.59 22.55 -16.68
N ALA A 523 9.50 22.54 -15.35
CA ALA A 523 8.80 21.52 -14.59
C ALA A 523 7.29 21.48 -14.92
N LEU A 524 6.68 22.63 -15.19
CA LEU A 524 5.31 22.70 -15.68
C LEU A 524 5.15 22.04 -17.05
N ALA A 525 6.05 22.34 -17.99
CA ALA A 525 6.01 21.73 -19.32
C ALA A 525 6.20 20.20 -19.28
N ALA A 526 6.95 19.69 -18.30
CA ALA A 526 7.20 18.27 -18.11
C ALA A 526 6.07 17.55 -17.32
N ASN A 527 5.58 18.15 -16.23
CA ASN A 527 4.76 17.47 -15.23
C ASN A 527 3.28 17.88 -15.28
N GLY A 528 2.94 19.09 -15.74
CA GLY A 528 1.55 19.56 -15.77
C GLY A 528 0.90 19.76 -14.37
N TRP A 529 -0.36 20.24 -14.37
CA TRP A 529 -1.13 20.60 -13.16
C TRP A 529 -2.20 19.56 -12.75
N HIS A 530 -2.26 18.42 -13.42
CA HIS A 530 -3.22 17.34 -13.12
C HIS A 530 -2.62 16.30 -12.16
N GLY A 531 -3.41 15.31 -11.74
CA GLY A 531 -2.94 14.23 -10.85
C GLY A 531 -2.98 14.54 -9.34
N PHE A 532 -3.25 15.79 -8.96
CA PHE A 532 -3.39 16.21 -7.56
C PHE A 532 -4.83 16.01 -7.06
N VAL A 533 -4.98 15.84 -5.74
CA VAL A 533 -6.30 15.64 -5.10
C VAL A 533 -7.28 16.72 -5.56
N THR A 534 -8.47 16.30 -5.97
CA THR A 534 -9.56 17.17 -6.39
C THR A 534 -10.62 17.28 -5.30
N ALA A 535 -11.41 18.35 -5.34
CA ALA A 535 -12.47 18.57 -4.36
C ALA A 535 -13.56 17.48 -4.43
N ASN A 536 -13.79 16.90 -5.61
CA ASN A 536 -14.73 15.80 -5.82
C ASN A 536 -14.01 14.68 -6.58
N SER A 537 -14.31 13.45 -6.22
CA SER A 537 -13.84 12.26 -6.94
C SER A 537 -14.85 11.13 -6.80
N TRP A 538 -14.97 10.27 -7.82
CA TRP A 538 -15.89 9.13 -7.76
C TRP A 538 -15.49 7.98 -8.68
N GLY A 539 -15.99 6.81 -8.36
CA GLY A 539 -15.75 5.60 -9.13
C GLY A 539 -16.77 4.51 -8.82
N TYR A 540 -16.65 3.40 -9.53
CA TYR A 540 -17.47 2.22 -9.28
C TYR A 540 -16.66 0.92 -9.36
N ARG A 541 -17.19 -0.10 -8.71
CA ARG A 541 -16.67 -1.47 -8.69
C ARG A 541 -17.80 -2.41 -9.05
N LEU A 542 -17.51 -3.41 -9.88
CA LEU A 542 -18.45 -4.43 -10.30
C LEU A 542 -17.81 -5.80 -10.11
N ARG A 543 -18.52 -6.74 -9.52
CA ARG A 543 -18.12 -8.14 -9.45
C ARG A 543 -19.27 -9.03 -9.87
N ALA A 544 -18.98 -10.02 -10.71
CA ALA A 544 -19.91 -11.05 -11.13
C ALA A 544 -19.28 -12.43 -10.86
N ILE A 545 -20.06 -13.34 -10.28
CA ILE A 545 -19.65 -14.73 -10.01
C ILE A 545 -20.78 -15.63 -10.49
N ALA A 546 -20.47 -16.65 -11.28
CA ALA A 546 -21.44 -17.63 -11.73
C ALA A 546 -21.14 -19.00 -11.12
N ASP A 547 -22.10 -19.58 -10.40
CA ASP A 547 -21.97 -20.87 -9.74
C ASP A 547 -22.44 -22.00 -10.65
N TYR A 548 -21.51 -22.87 -11.06
CA TYR A 548 -21.80 -24.11 -11.76
C TYR A 548 -21.46 -25.30 -10.86
N ASN A 549 -22.49 -25.96 -10.32
CA ASN A 549 -22.28 -27.08 -9.41
C ASN A 549 -22.16 -28.40 -10.16
N ASN A 550 -21.29 -29.28 -9.64
CA ASN A 550 -21.07 -30.65 -10.15
C ASN A 550 -20.86 -30.71 -11.68
N VAL A 551 -20.00 -29.83 -12.21
CA VAL A 551 -19.72 -29.74 -13.66
C VAL A 551 -19.12 -31.04 -14.17
N PHE A 552 -18.14 -31.58 -13.43
CA PHE A 552 -17.57 -32.90 -13.70
C PHE A 552 -17.04 -33.52 -12.41
N ALA A 553 -17.31 -34.81 -12.21
CA ALA A 553 -16.77 -35.61 -11.11
C ALA A 553 -16.96 -34.99 -9.69
N GLY A 554 -18.03 -34.23 -9.45
CA GLY A 554 -18.26 -33.56 -8.15
C GLY A 554 -17.53 -32.23 -7.97
N ILE A 555 -16.85 -31.71 -9.00
CA ILE A 555 -16.17 -30.41 -8.98
C ILE A 555 -17.16 -29.31 -9.33
N ASN A 556 -17.22 -28.29 -8.46
CA ASN A 556 -17.94 -27.04 -8.71
C ASN A 556 -16.99 -26.05 -9.38
N LEU A 557 -17.48 -25.29 -10.34
CA LEU A 557 -16.73 -24.22 -11.02
C LEU A 557 -17.40 -22.88 -10.80
N LYS A 558 -16.60 -21.86 -10.49
CA LYS A 558 -17.04 -20.49 -10.24
C LYS A 558 -16.23 -19.51 -11.10
N PRO A 559 -16.54 -19.39 -12.40
CA PRO A 559 -16.00 -18.29 -13.19
C PRO A 559 -16.43 -16.96 -12.57
N ASN A 560 -15.47 -16.05 -12.46
CA ASN A 560 -15.67 -14.75 -11.83
C ASN A 560 -15.04 -13.63 -12.66
N LEU A 561 -15.64 -12.45 -12.57
CA LEU A 561 -15.17 -11.23 -13.19
C LEU A 561 -15.27 -10.10 -12.17
N SER A 562 -14.22 -9.29 -12.07
CA SER A 562 -14.22 -8.05 -11.29
C SER A 562 -13.73 -6.92 -12.17
N PHE A 563 -14.40 -5.77 -12.12
CA PHE A 563 -14.05 -4.58 -12.87
C PHE A 563 -14.09 -3.37 -11.95
N SER A 564 -13.07 -2.51 -12.05
CA SER A 564 -13.00 -1.24 -11.35
C SER A 564 -12.74 -0.11 -12.33
N HIS A 565 -13.40 1.02 -12.09
CA HIS A 565 -13.13 2.27 -12.81
C HIS A 565 -13.27 3.45 -11.86
N ASP A 566 -12.19 4.22 -11.77
CA ASP A 566 -12.14 5.51 -11.10
C ASP A 566 -12.42 6.57 -12.16
N VAL A 567 -13.61 7.17 -12.11
CA VAL A 567 -14.18 7.83 -13.29
C VAL A 567 -13.69 9.26 -13.44
N ASP A 568 -13.69 10.03 -12.35
CA ASP A 568 -13.35 11.45 -12.38
C ASP A 568 -12.76 11.86 -11.03
N GLY A 569 -11.73 12.70 -11.09
CA GLY A 569 -11.06 13.25 -9.92
C GLY A 569 -10.06 12.32 -9.23
N TYR A 570 -9.17 12.93 -8.45
CA TYR A 570 -8.16 12.25 -7.64
C TYR A 570 -8.57 12.32 -6.18
N GLY A 571 -8.85 11.17 -5.58
CA GLY A 571 -9.37 11.06 -4.23
C GLY A 571 -8.31 11.31 -3.15
N PRO A 572 -8.72 11.71 -1.93
CA PRO A 572 -7.81 11.88 -0.82
C PRO A 572 -7.09 10.56 -0.50
N ASN A 573 -5.78 10.63 -0.26
CA ASN A 573 -4.93 9.48 0.09
C ASN A 573 -5.08 8.27 -0.88
N GLY A 574 -5.27 8.55 -2.18
CA GLY A 574 -5.31 7.51 -3.22
C GLY A 574 -6.63 6.75 -3.34
N LEU A 575 -7.73 7.26 -2.78
CA LEU A 575 -9.04 6.59 -2.83
C LEU A 575 -9.56 6.34 -4.26
N PHE A 576 -9.34 7.32 -5.16
CA PHE A 576 -9.68 7.26 -6.58
C PHE A 576 -8.54 7.87 -7.39
N ASN A 577 -8.24 7.29 -8.54
CA ASN A 577 -7.27 7.82 -9.49
C ASN A 577 -7.93 7.94 -10.88
N GLU A 578 -8.23 9.16 -11.30
CA GLU A 578 -8.99 9.48 -12.52
C GLU A 578 -8.60 8.61 -13.73
N ASP A 579 -9.62 8.12 -14.43
CA ASP A 579 -9.59 7.20 -15.57
C ASP A 579 -8.92 5.84 -15.34
N SER A 580 -8.37 5.57 -14.15
CA SER A 580 -7.71 4.29 -13.84
C SER A 580 -8.72 3.15 -13.83
N LYS A 581 -8.39 2.07 -14.55
CA LYS A 581 -9.24 0.88 -14.67
C LYS A 581 -8.47 -0.38 -14.32
N ALA A 582 -9.20 -1.37 -13.82
CA ALA A 582 -8.69 -2.72 -13.70
C ALA A 582 -9.77 -3.74 -14.06
N LEU A 583 -9.36 -4.82 -14.73
CA LEU A 583 -10.22 -5.95 -15.06
C LEU A 583 -9.56 -7.23 -14.58
N SER A 584 -10.26 -7.99 -13.75
CA SER A 584 -9.84 -9.31 -13.31
C SER A 584 -10.83 -10.36 -13.80
N ILE A 585 -10.32 -11.42 -14.42
CA ILE A 585 -11.10 -12.58 -14.84
C ILE A 585 -10.49 -13.81 -14.18
N GLY A 586 -11.32 -14.62 -13.55
CA GLY A 586 -10.89 -15.80 -12.83
C GLY A 586 -11.80 -17.02 -13.01
N LEU A 587 -11.26 -18.17 -12.65
CA LEU A 587 -11.97 -19.43 -12.54
C LEU A 587 -11.54 -20.12 -11.26
N ASP A 588 -12.47 -20.27 -10.33
CA ASP A 588 -12.28 -21.08 -9.13
C ASP A 588 -12.90 -22.46 -9.34
N ALA A 589 -12.24 -23.49 -8.81
CA ALA A 589 -12.71 -24.86 -8.78
C ALA A 589 -12.69 -25.37 -7.33
N GLU A 590 -13.75 -26.06 -6.94
CA GLU A 590 -13.93 -26.56 -5.58
C GLU A 590 -14.40 -28.02 -5.62
N TYR A 591 -13.71 -28.89 -4.87
CA TYR A 591 -14.04 -30.31 -4.76
C TYR A 591 -14.32 -30.69 -3.30
N GLN A 592 -15.54 -31.17 -3.05
CA GLN A 592 -16.04 -31.59 -1.73
C GLN A 592 -15.90 -30.54 -0.61
N ASN A 593 -15.81 -29.25 -0.95
CA ASN A 593 -15.53 -28.14 -0.03
C ASN A 593 -14.18 -28.26 0.73
N THR A 594 -13.35 -29.22 0.34
CA THR A 594 -12.04 -29.52 0.95
C THR A 594 -10.92 -29.01 0.08
N TYR A 595 -10.96 -29.30 -1.23
CA TYR A 595 -9.89 -28.92 -2.15
C TYR A 595 -10.31 -27.75 -3.02
N THR A 596 -9.46 -26.73 -3.10
CA THR A 596 -9.69 -25.53 -3.90
C THR A 596 -8.59 -25.36 -4.93
N ALA A 597 -8.94 -24.81 -6.08
CA ALA A 597 -7.99 -24.32 -7.06
C ALA A 597 -8.51 -22.99 -7.62
N SER A 598 -7.64 -22.02 -7.82
CA SER A 598 -7.99 -20.71 -8.37
C SER A 598 -6.97 -20.30 -9.42
N LEU A 599 -7.47 -19.83 -10.56
CA LEU A 599 -6.67 -19.23 -11.64
C LEU A 599 -7.29 -17.88 -11.98
N SER A 600 -6.50 -16.81 -11.96
CA SER A 600 -6.96 -15.47 -12.32
C SER A 600 -5.93 -14.69 -13.13
N TYR A 601 -6.41 -13.81 -13.99
CA TYR A 601 -5.63 -12.80 -14.69
C TYR A 601 -6.20 -11.42 -14.38
N THR A 602 -5.33 -10.48 -14.02
CA THR A 602 -5.69 -9.08 -13.73
C THR A 602 -4.90 -8.15 -14.64
N ASP A 603 -5.64 -7.23 -15.26
CA ASP A 603 -5.18 -6.23 -16.21
C ASP A 603 -5.42 -4.84 -15.61
N PHE A 604 -4.41 -3.98 -15.60
CA PHE A 604 -4.51 -2.58 -15.18
C PHE A 604 -4.25 -1.67 -16.38
N PHE A 605 -5.14 -0.73 -16.64
CA PHE A 605 -5.06 0.11 -17.84
C PHE A 605 -5.69 1.48 -17.62
N ASP A 606 -5.36 2.40 -18.52
CA ASP A 606 -5.76 3.81 -18.48
C ASP A 606 -5.35 4.55 -17.19
N GLY A 607 -5.63 5.85 -17.13
CA GLY A 607 -5.26 6.76 -16.06
C GLY A 607 -3.84 7.32 -16.22
N ASP A 608 -3.73 8.61 -16.50
CA ASP A 608 -2.44 9.28 -16.77
C ASP A 608 -1.48 9.25 -15.57
N TYR A 609 -2.02 9.09 -14.35
CA TYR A 609 -1.27 9.06 -13.09
C TYR A 609 -1.34 7.69 -12.41
N ASN A 610 -1.60 6.63 -13.17
CA ASN A 610 -1.80 5.28 -12.65
C ASN A 610 -0.47 4.51 -12.53
N MET A 611 -0.01 4.28 -11.30
CA MET A 611 1.22 3.52 -11.01
C MET A 611 1.08 2.00 -11.20
N LEU A 612 -0.11 1.49 -11.58
CA LEU A 612 -0.37 0.06 -11.73
C LEU A 612 -0.39 -0.43 -13.18
N VAL A 613 -0.30 0.45 -14.19
CA VAL A 613 -0.48 0.09 -15.62
C VAL A 613 0.53 -0.93 -16.15
N ASP A 614 1.63 -1.17 -15.45
CA ASP A 614 2.64 -2.18 -15.80
C ASP A 614 2.69 -3.34 -14.79
N ARG A 615 1.63 -3.50 -14.00
CA ARG A 615 1.48 -4.49 -12.93
C ARG A 615 0.52 -5.63 -13.27
N ASP A 616 0.18 -5.84 -14.54
CA ASP A 616 -0.64 -6.98 -14.95
C ASP A 616 -0.04 -8.29 -14.46
N PHE A 617 -0.89 -9.19 -14.01
CA PHE A 617 -0.43 -10.47 -13.46
C PHE A 617 -1.40 -11.62 -13.68
N LEU A 618 -0.81 -12.81 -13.74
CA LEU A 618 -1.51 -14.09 -13.64
C LEU A 618 -1.25 -14.67 -12.26
N ALA A 619 -2.27 -15.18 -11.58
CA ALA A 619 -2.13 -15.88 -10.31
C ALA A 619 -2.76 -17.27 -10.38
N PHE A 620 -2.10 -18.25 -9.79
CA PHE A 620 -2.60 -19.61 -9.63
C PHE A 620 -2.37 -20.09 -8.20
N SER A 621 -3.37 -20.71 -7.59
CA SER A 621 -3.24 -21.32 -6.27
C SER A 621 -4.06 -22.59 -6.15
N VAL A 622 -3.60 -23.50 -5.29
CA VAL A 622 -4.36 -24.68 -4.85
C VAL A 622 -4.33 -24.74 -3.34
N GLY A 623 -5.45 -25.11 -2.74
CA GLY A 623 -5.64 -25.13 -1.30
C GLY A 623 -6.34 -26.39 -0.80
N VAL A 624 -6.19 -26.62 0.50
CA VAL A 624 -6.91 -27.63 1.26
C VAL A 624 -7.45 -27.00 2.54
N ASN A 625 -8.74 -27.20 2.78
CA ASN A 625 -9.45 -26.77 3.96
C ASN A 625 -9.90 -28.00 4.74
N PHE A 626 -9.72 -28.00 6.05
CA PHE A 626 -10.22 -29.05 6.91
C PHE A 626 -10.62 -28.58 8.28
#